data_AF-A0A1F7W5U7-F1
#
_entry.id   AF-A0A1F7W5U7-F1
#
_cell.length_a   1.000
_cell.length_b   1.000
_cell.length_c   1.000
_cell.angle_alpha   90.00
_cell.angle_beta   90.00
_cell.angle_gamma   90.00
#
_symmetry.space_group_name_H-M   'P 1'
#
loop_
_entity.id
_entity.type
_entity.pdbx_description
1 polymer ?
#
loop_
_entity_poly.entity_id
_entity_poly.type
_entity_poly.pdbx_seq_one_letter_code
_entity_poly.pdbx_strand_id
1 'polypeptide(L)'
;MQGKISWGIAIVVLAVVLLGDFTTGTKAAVVIGAFLLHLISQQDKRFRRVENAVGILDDATNKEAANKSISYRADIILEPNWQKIINDLAKDGGVEPERFVKEIYADKKLNVKEGEGVFGKLFRFVYFSDGISGMTQIWSDRHKTFVDKMEIRERLFSSEEGMNFAWIGHDKYGENRVGTSIVIAPHVIGFPEVLPDGDFLDEEKLGEVPFWTIIQFLTNLDKYVGIWGSMYMIKTFPKELSDLFEKHEIKYDPWNFEDYGCGGEPKKKLVENEWTKQNGVEIYDQKMREQTFQSPYLTVRIRIEAFNL
;
A
#
# COMPACT_ATOMS: atom_id res chain seq x y z
N MET A 1 -22.86 -13.21 0.90
CA MET A 1 -23.16 -14.20 -0.18
C MET A 1 -21.93 -14.81 -0.84
N GLN A 2 -20.76 -14.14 -0.89
CA GLN A 2 -19.56 -14.61 -1.61
C GLN A 2 -18.91 -15.88 -1.05
N GLY A 3 -18.82 -16.05 0.27
CA GLY A 3 -18.25 -17.27 0.85
C GLY A 3 -19.02 -18.53 0.45
N LYS A 4 -20.35 -18.46 0.31
CA LYS A 4 -21.16 -19.66 0.05
C LYS A 4 -20.95 -20.26 -1.34
N ILE A 5 -20.59 -19.45 -2.35
CA ILE A 5 -20.40 -19.92 -3.74
C ILE A 5 -18.98 -20.47 -3.94
N SER A 6 -17.94 -19.82 -3.39
CA SER A 6 -16.56 -20.32 -3.48
C SER A 6 -16.37 -21.61 -2.67
N TRP A 7 -16.95 -21.68 -1.48
CA TRP A 7 -16.98 -22.90 -0.68
C TRP A 7 -17.80 -24.00 -1.36
N GLY A 8 -18.91 -23.66 -2.01
CA GLY A 8 -19.71 -24.64 -2.77
C GLY A 8 -18.94 -25.29 -3.93
N ILE A 9 -18.18 -24.51 -4.70
CA ILE A 9 -17.35 -25.04 -5.80
C ILE A 9 -16.17 -25.85 -5.24
N ALA A 10 -15.51 -25.37 -4.19
CA ALA A 10 -14.41 -26.08 -3.55
C ALA A 10 -14.87 -27.43 -2.98
N ILE A 11 -16.02 -27.49 -2.32
CA ILE A 11 -16.61 -28.72 -1.76
C ILE A 11 -16.97 -29.71 -2.87
N VAL A 12 -17.53 -29.26 -3.99
CA VAL A 12 -17.87 -30.13 -5.13
C VAL A 12 -16.61 -30.67 -5.80
N VAL A 13 -15.57 -29.85 -5.99
CA VAL A 13 -14.28 -30.31 -6.54
C VAL A 13 -13.60 -31.30 -5.59
N LEU A 14 -13.60 -31.03 -4.28
CA LEU A 14 -13.03 -31.94 -3.28
C LEU A 14 -13.77 -33.29 -3.26
N ALA A 15 -15.10 -33.27 -3.30
CA ALA A 15 -15.93 -34.47 -3.31
C ALA A 15 -15.71 -35.32 -4.56
N VAL A 16 -15.59 -34.72 -5.75
CA VAL A 16 -15.37 -35.47 -7.00
C VAL A 16 -13.94 -36.03 -7.09
N VAL A 17 -12.95 -35.31 -6.58
CA VAL A 17 -11.54 -35.75 -6.63
C VAL A 17 -11.24 -36.84 -5.59
N LEU A 18 -11.81 -36.73 -4.37
CA LEU A 18 -11.54 -37.63 -3.24
C LEU A 18 -12.47 -38.84 -3.16
N LEU A 19 -13.75 -38.73 -3.58
CA LEU A 19 -14.75 -39.78 -3.35
C LEU A 19 -15.16 -40.55 -4.62
N GLY A 20 -14.68 -40.14 -5.79
CA GLY A 20 -15.06 -40.76 -7.06
C GLY A 20 -13.97 -41.63 -7.69
N ASP A 21 -14.31 -42.87 -8.02
CA ASP A 21 -13.54 -43.77 -8.90
C ASP A 21 -13.65 -43.33 -10.37
N PHE A 22 -13.09 -42.14 -10.65
CA PHE A 22 -13.06 -41.56 -12.00
C PHE A 22 -11.66 -41.65 -12.60
N THR A 23 -11.59 -41.85 -13.92
CA THR A 23 -10.34 -41.81 -14.68
C THR A 23 -9.66 -40.44 -14.56
N THR A 24 -8.33 -40.40 -14.69
CA THR A 24 -7.51 -39.19 -14.54
C THR A 24 -7.98 -38.03 -15.43
N GLY A 25 -8.52 -38.33 -16.63
CA GLY A 25 -9.05 -37.33 -17.55
C GLY A 25 -10.30 -36.62 -17.03
N THR A 26 -11.19 -37.32 -16.33
CA THR A 26 -12.42 -36.74 -15.77
C THR A 26 -12.10 -35.83 -14.58
N LYS A 27 -11.12 -36.18 -13.75
CA LYS A 27 -10.66 -35.33 -12.63
C LYS A 27 -10.03 -34.03 -13.14
N ALA A 28 -9.21 -34.10 -14.19
CA ALA A 28 -8.63 -32.92 -14.82
C ALA A 28 -9.69 -31.98 -15.42
N ALA A 29 -10.71 -32.52 -16.09
CA ALA A 29 -11.79 -31.73 -16.69
C ALA A 29 -12.61 -30.95 -15.65
N VAL A 30 -12.84 -31.53 -14.47
CA VAL A 30 -13.59 -30.88 -13.37
C VAL A 30 -12.80 -29.71 -12.78
N VAL A 31 -11.48 -29.88 -12.58
CA VAL A 31 -10.60 -28.80 -12.09
C VAL A 31 -10.53 -27.66 -13.09
N ILE A 32 -10.35 -27.97 -14.38
CA ILE A 32 -10.31 -26.95 -15.45
C ILE A 32 -11.67 -26.23 -15.55
N GLY A 33 -12.79 -26.95 -15.48
CA GLY A 33 -14.13 -26.37 -15.48
C GLY A 33 -14.37 -25.44 -14.29
N ALA A 34 -13.95 -25.82 -13.09
CA ALA A 34 -14.06 -24.98 -11.90
C ALA A 34 -13.19 -23.71 -12.00
N PHE A 35 -11.99 -23.82 -12.57
CA PHE A 35 -11.11 -22.68 -12.81
C PHE A 35 -11.70 -21.71 -13.84
N LEU A 36 -12.27 -22.23 -14.93
CA LEU A 36 -12.97 -21.42 -15.94
C LEU A 36 -14.20 -20.72 -15.36
N LEU A 37 -15.01 -21.40 -14.53
CA LEU A 37 -16.14 -20.79 -13.85
C LEU A 37 -15.71 -19.70 -12.86
N HIS A 38 -14.57 -19.89 -12.17
CA HIS A 38 -14.00 -18.86 -11.32
C HIS A 38 -13.57 -17.63 -12.13
N LEU A 39 -12.89 -17.83 -13.26
CA LEU A 39 -12.49 -16.75 -14.17
C LEU A 39 -13.70 -16.00 -14.74
N ILE A 40 -14.73 -16.71 -15.18
CA ILE A 40 -15.98 -16.12 -15.70
C ILE A 40 -16.67 -15.31 -14.58
N SER A 41 -16.74 -15.84 -13.35
CA SER A 41 -17.30 -15.13 -12.19
C SER A 41 -16.52 -13.85 -11.85
N GLN A 42 -15.19 -13.86 -12.00
CA GLN A 42 -14.38 -12.65 -11.82
C GLN A 42 -14.63 -11.63 -12.92
N GLN A 43 -14.77 -12.06 -14.18
CA GLN A 43 -15.10 -11.17 -15.30
C GLN A 43 -16.51 -10.58 -15.16
N ASP A 44 -17.51 -11.38 -14.79
CA ASP A 44 -18.89 -10.90 -14.56
C ASP A 44 -18.96 -9.83 -13.47
N LYS A 45 -18.14 -9.95 -12.41
CA LYS A 45 -18.02 -8.91 -11.37
C LYS A 45 -17.37 -7.62 -11.88
N ARG A 46 -16.44 -7.73 -12.83
CA ARG A 46 -15.83 -6.56 -13.48
C ARG A 46 -16.85 -5.91 -14.42
N PHE A 47 -17.56 -6.69 -15.23
CA PHE A 47 -18.61 -6.19 -16.12
C PHE A 47 -19.76 -5.53 -15.37
N ARG A 48 -20.31 -6.14 -14.31
CA ARG A 48 -21.38 -5.52 -13.51
C ARG A 48 -20.95 -4.23 -12.80
N ARG A 49 -19.67 -4.09 -12.44
CA ARG A 49 -19.13 -2.83 -11.89
C ARG A 49 -19.09 -1.74 -12.96
N VAL A 50 -18.66 -2.09 -14.16
CA VAL A 50 -18.65 -1.18 -15.31
C VAL A 50 -20.07 -0.82 -15.74
N GLU A 51 -20.99 -1.78 -15.84
CA GLU A 51 -22.40 -1.52 -16.16
C GLU A 51 -23.09 -0.64 -15.11
N ASN A 52 -22.85 -0.87 -13.82
CA ASN A 52 -23.39 0.00 -12.77
C ASN A 52 -22.83 1.42 -12.86
N ALA A 53 -21.56 1.58 -13.23
CA ALA A 53 -20.95 2.89 -13.43
C ALA A 53 -21.46 3.60 -14.69
N VAL A 54 -21.73 2.86 -15.76
CA VAL A 54 -22.36 3.38 -16.99
C VAL A 54 -23.82 3.75 -16.73
N GLY A 55 -24.58 2.96 -15.95
CA GLY A 55 -25.94 3.29 -15.53
C GLY A 55 -26.04 4.53 -14.63
N ILE A 56 -24.97 4.88 -13.90
CA ILE A 56 -24.87 6.15 -13.16
C ILE A 56 -24.72 7.35 -14.12
N LEU A 57 -24.19 7.15 -15.33
CA LEU A 57 -24.13 8.20 -16.36
C LEU A 57 -25.50 8.43 -17.05
N ASP A 58 -26.38 7.43 -17.06
CA ASP A 58 -27.73 7.55 -17.64
C ASP A 58 -28.69 8.37 -16.75
N ASP A 59 -28.44 8.45 -15.44
CA ASP A 59 -29.30 9.16 -14.48
C ASP A 59 -28.80 10.59 -14.18
N ALA A 60 -28.42 11.31 -15.24
CA ALA A 60 -27.88 12.69 -15.21
C ALA A 60 -28.82 13.74 -14.60
N THR A 61 -30.05 13.36 -14.23
CA THR A 61 -31.06 14.24 -13.61
C THR A 61 -31.06 14.22 -12.09
N ASN A 62 -30.38 13.27 -11.44
CA ASN A 62 -30.37 13.17 -9.98
C ASN A 62 -29.19 13.96 -9.37
N LYS A 63 -29.35 15.29 -9.24
CA LYS A 63 -28.32 16.23 -8.77
C LYS A 63 -27.74 15.93 -7.38
N GLU A 64 -28.42 15.13 -6.55
CA GLU A 64 -27.94 14.73 -5.22
C GLU A 64 -27.15 13.39 -5.24
N ALA A 65 -27.41 12.51 -6.22
CA ALA A 65 -26.67 11.27 -6.42
C ALA A 65 -25.44 11.44 -7.33
N ALA A 66 -25.36 12.56 -8.07
CA ALA A 66 -24.14 13.10 -8.70
C ALA A 66 -23.13 13.61 -7.64
N ASN A 67 -22.89 12.78 -6.63
CA ASN A 67 -22.05 13.01 -5.48
C ASN A 67 -20.57 12.85 -5.90
N LYS A 68 -20.17 13.61 -6.93
CA LYS A 68 -18.89 13.64 -7.65
C LYS A 68 -17.81 12.79 -7.00
N SER A 69 -17.73 11.53 -7.40
CA SER A 69 -16.49 10.79 -7.25
C SER A 69 -15.40 11.53 -8.01
N ILE A 70 -14.29 11.81 -7.34
CA ILE A 70 -13.17 12.53 -7.95
C ILE A 70 -12.28 11.50 -8.64
N SER A 71 -11.99 11.73 -9.91
CA SER A 71 -10.87 11.07 -10.55
C SER A 71 -9.59 11.72 -10.03
N TYR A 72 -8.60 10.93 -9.63
CA TYR A 72 -7.35 11.49 -9.13
C TYR A 72 -6.15 10.62 -9.49
N ARG A 73 -5.00 11.28 -9.54
CA ARG A 73 -3.68 10.66 -9.53
C ARG A 73 -3.03 10.93 -8.18
N ALA A 74 -2.58 9.89 -7.50
CA ALA A 74 -1.77 9.98 -6.29
C ALA A 74 -0.34 9.50 -6.58
N ASP A 75 0.61 10.42 -6.48
CA ASP A 75 2.03 10.07 -6.39
C ASP A 75 2.35 9.70 -4.94
N ILE A 76 2.85 8.49 -4.74
CA ILE A 76 3.09 7.92 -3.40
C ILE A 76 4.55 7.52 -3.30
N ILE A 77 5.27 8.07 -2.34
CA ILE A 77 6.66 7.74 -2.05
C ILE A 77 6.73 7.07 -0.69
N LEU A 78 7.39 5.92 -0.65
CA LEU A 78 7.65 5.12 0.54
C LEU A 78 9.13 5.19 0.86
N GLU A 79 9.46 5.71 2.02
CA GLU A 79 10.82 5.78 2.54
C GLU A 79 10.90 4.99 3.85
N PRO A 80 11.37 3.73 3.81
CA PRO A 80 11.61 2.96 5.02
C PRO A 80 12.70 3.60 5.87
N ASN A 81 12.51 3.59 7.20
CA ASN A 81 13.54 4.00 8.15
C ASN A 81 14.56 2.87 8.32
N TRP A 82 15.46 2.74 7.35
CA TRP A 82 16.47 1.68 7.34
C TRP A 82 17.34 1.65 8.59
N GLN A 83 17.64 2.82 9.17
CA GLN A 83 18.40 2.87 10.41
C GLN A 83 17.66 2.19 11.56
N LYS A 84 16.37 2.49 11.76
CA LYS A 84 15.56 1.85 12.79
C LYS A 84 15.43 0.34 12.54
N ILE A 85 15.13 -0.04 11.30
CA ILE A 85 14.97 -1.46 10.91
C ILE A 85 16.25 -2.25 11.20
N ILE A 86 17.41 -1.76 10.74
CA ILE A 86 18.68 -2.46 10.98
C ILE A 86 19.05 -2.49 12.47
N ASN A 87 18.78 -1.42 13.21
CA ASN A 87 19.05 -1.41 14.65
C ASN A 87 18.28 -2.50 15.39
N ASP A 88 17.01 -2.73 15.03
CA ASP A 88 16.20 -3.78 15.66
C ASP A 88 16.66 -5.17 15.24
N LEU A 89 16.90 -5.40 13.94
CA LEU A 89 17.43 -6.69 13.46
C LEU A 89 18.79 -7.04 14.07
N ALA A 90 19.65 -6.04 14.30
CA ALA A 90 20.96 -6.23 14.90
C ALA A 90 20.88 -6.47 16.42
N LYS A 91 19.91 -5.82 17.09
CA LYS A 91 19.63 -6.02 18.52
C LYS A 91 19.18 -7.46 18.80
N ASP A 92 18.30 -8.00 17.98
CA ASP A 92 17.83 -9.38 18.10
C ASP A 92 19.00 -10.39 18.02
N GLY A 93 20.05 -10.05 17.26
CA GLY A 93 21.27 -10.84 17.14
C GLY A 93 22.40 -10.48 18.12
N GLY A 94 22.23 -9.48 18.98
CA GLY A 94 23.26 -9.02 19.92
C GLY A 94 24.52 -8.42 19.26
N VAL A 95 24.40 -7.85 18.05
CA VAL A 95 25.53 -7.27 17.29
C VAL A 95 25.30 -5.78 17.08
N GLU A 96 26.39 -5.01 17.01
CA GLU A 96 26.32 -3.59 16.64
C GLU A 96 25.79 -3.42 15.19
N PRO A 97 24.85 -2.49 14.93
CA PRO A 97 24.18 -2.33 13.62
C PRO A 97 25.12 -2.19 12.42
N GLU A 98 26.18 -1.39 12.56
CA GLU A 98 27.17 -1.21 11.48
C GLU A 98 27.95 -2.49 11.21
N ARG A 99 28.28 -3.24 12.27
CA ARG A 99 29.01 -4.49 12.15
C ARG A 99 28.13 -5.57 11.52
N PHE A 100 26.86 -5.62 11.90
CA PHE A 100 25.87 -6.53 11.32
C PHE A 100 25.78 -6.37 9.79
N VAL A 101 25.62 -5.15 9.29
CA VAL A 101 25.56 -4.90 7.83
C VAL A 101 26.89 -5.25 7.14
N LYS A 102 28.03 -4.86 7.73
CA LYS A 102 29.36 -5.17 7.18
C LYS A 102 29.61 -6.68 7.09
N GLU A 103 29.19 -7.44 8.10
CA GLU A 103 29.34 -8.89 8.12
C GLU A 103 28.49 -9.58 7.05
N ILE A 104 27.27 -9.09 6.78
CA ILE A 104 26.40 -9.62 5.71
C ILE A 104 27.05 -9.44 4.33
N TYR A 105 27.54 -8.23 4.03
CA TYR A 105 28.20 -7.97 2.74
C TYR A 105 29.56 -8.67 2.60
N ALA A 106 30.26 -8.91 3.71
CA ALA A 106 31.54 -9.63 3.70
C ALA A 106 31.37 -11.16 3.61
N ASP A 107 30.15 -11.69 3.84
CA ASP A 107 29.91 -13.12 3.80
C ASP A 107 29.86 -13.65 2.37
N LYS A 108 30.99 -14.22 1.94
CA LYS A 108 31.15 -14.86 0.63
C LYS A 108 30.14 -15.98 0.37
N LYS A 109 29.57 -16.61 1.40
CA LYS A 109 28.55 -17.66 1.24
C LYS A 109 27.18 -17.07 0.87
N LEU A 110 26.87 -15.87 1.33
CA LEU A 110 25.62 -15.17 1.00
C LEU A 110 25.66 -14.59 -0.42
N ASN A 111 26.86 -14.27 -0.94
CA ASN A 111 27.08 -13.69 -2.27
C ASN A 111 26.25 -12.40 -2.51
N VAL A 112 25.96 -11.63 -1.45
CA VAL A 112 25.16 -10.41 -1.55
C VAL A 112 25.88 -9.36 -2.39
N LYS A 113 25.14 -8.69 -3.28
CA LYS A 113 25.63 -7.55 -4.04
C LYS A 113 24.93 -6.27 -3.60
N GLU A 114 25.72 -5.22 -3.45
CA GLU A 114 25.21 -3.89 -3.12
C GLU A 114 24.26 -3.40 -4.23
N GLY A 115 23.10 -2.87 -3.84
CA GLY A 115 22.11 -2.34 -4.76
C GLY A 115 21.13 -3.36 -5.36
N GLU A 116 21.26 -4.67 -5.10
CA GLU A 116 20.28 -5.65 -5.60
C GLU A 116 19.05 -5.78 -4.71
N GLY A 117 19.24 -5.94 -3.39
CA GLY A 117 18.16 -6.00 -2.39
C GLY A 117 17.45 -4.67 -2.15
N VAL A 118 16.46 -4.63 -1.25
CA VAL A 118 15.70 -3.41 -0.96
C VAL A 118 16.37 -2.45 0.03
N PHE A 119 17.37 -2.91 0.78
CA PHE A 119 18.05 -2.11 1.79
C PHE A 119 18.63 -0.80 1.20
N GLY A 120 18.41 0.32 1.90
CA GLY A 120 18.90 1.64 1.52
C GLY A 120 18.12 2.31 0.38
N LYS A 121 17.02 1.72 -0.10
CA LYS A 121 16.21 2.26 -1.20
C LYS A 121 14.95 2.97 -0.71
N LEU A 122 14.43 3.83 -1.57
CA LEU A 122 13.07 4.38 -1.51
C LEU A 122 12.24 3.83 -2.65
N PHE A 123 10.92 3.82 -2.50
CA PHE A 123 10.00 3.28 -3.49
C PHE A 123 8.96 4.32 -3.88
N ARG A 124 8.53 4.28 -5.14
CA ARG A 124 7.49 5.15 -5.66
C ARG A 124 6.44 4.36 -6.41
N PHE A 125 5.19 4.74 -6.16
CA PHE A 125 4.04 4.29 -6.90
C PHE A 125 3.28 5.50 -7.47
N VAL A 126 2.64 5.30 -8.62
CA VAL A 126 1.64 6.23 -9.14
C VAL A 126 0.32 5.49 -9.16
N TYR A 127 -0.62 5.92 -8.32
CA TYR A 127 -1.95 5.36 -8.21
C TYR A 127 -2.94 6.25 -8.98
N PHE A 128 -3.66 5.69 -9.93
CA PHE A 128 -4.74 6.36 -10.65
C PHE A 128 -6.07 5.75 -10.24
N SER A 129 -7.04 6.60 -9.91
CA SER A 129 -8.43 6.23 -9.70
C SER A 129 -9.31 7.08 -10.60
N ASP A 130 -10.14 6.42 -11.41
CA ASP A 130 -11.04 7.13 -12.31
C ASP A 130 -12.28 7.68 -11.61
N GLY A 131 -12.59 7.23 -10.38
CA GLY A 131 -13.73 7.68 -9.57
C GLY A 131 -15.11 7.26 -10.12
N ILE A 132 -15.25 7.04 -11.42
CA ILE A 132 -16.53 6.76 -12.09
C ILE A 132 -16.77 5.25 -12.19
N SER A 133 -15.87 4.53 -12.87
CA SER A 133 -16.03 3.08 -13.08
C SER A 133 -15.47 2.23 -11.94
N GLY A 134 -14.75 2.85 -11.01
CA GLY A 134 -13.99 2.15 -9.99
C GLY A 134 -12.76 1.45 -10.57
N MET A 135 -12.32 1.87 -11.76
CA MET A 135 -11.08 1.43 -12.36
C MET A 135 -9.91 2.10 -11.66
N THR A 136 -8.95 1.29 -11.27
CA THR A 136 -7.71 1.74 -10.66
C THR A 136 -6.53 1.16 -11.42
N GLN A 137 -5.47 1.95 -11.52
CA GLN A 137 -4.20 1.53 -12.12
C GLN A 137 -3.07 1.94 -11.21
N ILE A 138 -2.08 1.07 -11.05
CA ILE A 138 -0.95 1.30 -10.15
C ILE A 138 0.32 1.07 -10.94
N TRP A 139 1.07 2.13 -11.20
CA TRP A 139 2.42 2.02 -11.75
C TRP A 139 3.43 1.90 -10.61
N SER A 140 4.37 0.94 -10.71
CA SER A 140 5.46 0.77 -9.76
C SER A 140 6.79 1.17 -10.39
N ASP A 141 7.48 2.16 -9.81
CA ASP A 141 8.80 2.58 -10.31
C ASP A 141 9.88 1.53 -10.04
N ARG A 142 9.69 0.67 -9.04
CA ARG A 142 10.62 -0.44 -8.76
C ARG A 142 10.53 -1.52 -9.85
N HIS A 143 9.32 -1.90 -10.23
CA HIS A 143 9.07 -2.98 -11.19
C HIS A 143 9.01 -2.50 -12.65
N LYS A 144 8.91 -1.18 -12.88
CA LYS A 144 8.75 -0.58 -14.22
C LYS A 144 7.56 -1.13 -15.00
N THR A 145 6.48 -1.44 -14.29
CA THR A 145 5.25 -2.00 -14.86
C THR A 145 4.03 -1.63 -14.00
N PHE A 146 2.84 -1.91 -14.54
CA PHE A 146 1.61 -1.88 -13.78
C PHE A 146 1.51 -3.10 -12.86
N VAL A 147 1.10 -2.87 -11.61
CA VAL A 147 0.96 -3.88 -10.57
C VAL A 147 -0.45 -3.88 -10.00
N ASP A 148 -0.86 -5.00 -9.40
CA ASP A 148 -2.19 -5.12 -8.78
C ASP A 148 -2.25 -4.51 -7.37
N LYS A 149 -1.09 -4.36 -6.71
CA LYS A 149 -0.96 -3.84 -5.35
C LYS A 149 0.23 -2.90 -5.22
N MET A 150 0.09 -1.86 -4.40
CA MET A 150 1.20 -1.00 -3.99
C MET A 150 2.05 -1.71 -2.92
N GLU A 151 2.77 -2.73 -3.35
CA GLU A 151 3.55 -3.60 -2.46
C GLU A 151 4.90 -3.92 -3.10
N ILE A 152 5.97 -3.78 -2.32
CA ILE A 152 7.28 -4.37 -2.63
C ILE A 152 7.47 -5.54 -1.68
N ARG A 153 7.61 -6.75 -2.21
CA ARG A 153 7.90 -7.97 -1.44
C ARG A 153 9.19 -8.57 -1.95
N GLU A 154 10.29 -8.20 -1.32
CA GLU A 154 11.64 -8.54 -1.76
C GLU A 154 12.55 -8.73 -0.54
N ARG A 155 13.74 -9.30 -0.73
CA ARG A 155 14.71 -9.49 0.35
C ARG A 155 15.46 -8.18 0.65
N LEU A 156 15.78 -7.92 1.94
CA LEU A 156 16.59 -6.76 2.32
C LEU A 156 17.93 -6.76 1.58
N PHE A 157 18.58 -7.91 1.61
CA PHE A 157 19.85 -8.18 0.96
C PHE A 157 19.62 -9.29 -0.07
N SER A 158 20.19 -9.16 -1.25
CA SER A 158 19.97 -10.12 -2.34
C SER A 158 21.23 -10.33 -3.18
N SER A 159 21.21 -11.43 -3.93
CA SER A 159 22.15 -11.76 -4.98
C SER A 159 21.39 -12.19 -6.25
N GLU A 160 21.95 -11.91 -7.43
CA GLU A 160 21.45 -12.34 -8.74
C GLU A 160 21.19 -13.86 -8.82
N GLU A 161 21.90 -14.67 -8.02
CA GLU A 161 21.83 -16.14 -8.03
C GLU A 161 20.84 -16.74 -7.01
N GLY A 162 20.04 -15.90 -6.35
CA GLY A 162 18.63 -16.16 -5.97
C GLY A 162 18.25 -17.26 -4.95
N MET A 163 18.97 -18.38 -4.81
CA MET A 163 18.47 -19.54 -4.04
C MET A 163 19.28 -19.91 -2.78
N ASN A 164 20.60 -19.68 -2.76
CA ASN A 164 21.42 -20.02 -1.57
C ASN A 164 21.24 -19.04 -0.40
N PHE A 165 20.83 -17.80 -0.69
CA PHE A 165 20.77 -16.74 0.31
C PHE A 165 19.71 -16.99 1.40
N ALA A 166 18.53 -17.50 1.04
CA ALA A 166 17.46 -17.73 2.03
C ALA A 166 17.84 -18.81 3.05
N TRP A 167 18.42 -19.92 2.59
CA TRP A 167 18.83 -21.04 3.45
C TRP A 167 20.05 -20.69 4.31
N ILE A 168 21.09 -20.11 3.72
CA ILE A 168 22.31 -19.72 4.46
C ILE A 168 22.03 -18.54 5.39
N GLY A 169 21.21 -17.59 4.93
CA GLY A 169 20.72 -16.47 5.73
C GLY A 169 19.88 -16.93 6.91
N HIS A 170 19.01 -17.92 6.73
CA HIS A 170 18.25 -18.51 7.83
C HIS A 170 19.13 -19.31 8.80
N ASP A 171 20.04 -20.14 8.31
CA ASP A 171 20.87 -20.99 9.18
C ASP A 171 21.89 -20.20 10.00
N LYS A 172 22.39 -19.08 9.47
CA LYS A 172 23.41 -18.25 10.14
C LYS A 172 22.83 -17.01 10.83
N TYR A 173 21.75 -16.46 10.30
CA TYR A 173 21.15 -15.19 10.73
C TYR A 173 19.62 -15.30 10.91
N GLY A 174 19.07 -16.50 11.08
CA GLY A 174 17.63 -16.77 11.11
C GLY A 174 16.89 -16.02 12.19
N GLU A 175 17.50 -15.84 13.37
CA GLU A 175 16.98 -14.99 14.45
C GLU A 175 16.82 -13.52 14.02
N ASN A 176 17.60 -13.08 13.03
CA ASN A 176 17.67 -11.68 12.57
C ASN A 176 16.89 -11.45 11.26
N ARG A 177 16.05 -12.40 10.83
CA ARG A 177 15.16 -12.28 9.65
C ARG A 177 15.85 -11.88 8.34
N VAL A 178 17.19 -12.02 8.24
CA VAL A 178 18.00 -11.61 7.09
C VAL A 178 17.63 -12.38 5.83
N GLY A 179 17.31 -13.67 5.97
CA GLY A 179 16.87 -14.54 4.87
C GLY A 179 15.43 -14.31 4.42
N THR A 180 14.65 -13.52 5.16
CA THR A 180 13.21 -13.32 4.96
C THR A 180 12.96 -12.11 4.04
N SER A 181 11.91 -12.20 3.22
CA SER A 181 11.44 -11.03 2.47
C SER A 181 10.80 -10.03 3.41
N ILE A 182 11.08 -8.75 3.21
CA ILE A 182 10.31 -7.67 3.80
C ILE A 182 9.20 -7.27 2.84
N VAL A 183 8.05 -6.90 3.40
CA VAL A 183 7.00 -6.22 2.68
C VAL A 183 7.02 -4.75 3.01
N ILE A 184 6.97 -3.92 1.97
CA ILE A 184 6.95 -2.47 2.06
C ILE A 184 5.76 -1.99 1.23
N ALA A 185 4.73 -1.50 1.91
CA ALA A 185 3.51 -0.98 1.31
C ALA A 185 3.10 0.31 2.01
N PRO A 186 2.27 1.17 1.39
CA PRO A 186 1.84 2.43 2.01
C PRO A 186 1.10 2.25 3.34
N HIS A 187 0.52 1.08 3.59
CA HIS A 187 -0.26 0.79 4.79
C HIS A 187 0.48 -0.05 5.83
N VAL A 188 1.60 -0.70 5.45
CA VAL A 188 2.30 -1.64 6.33
C VAL A 188 3.76 -1.84 5.90
N ILE A 189 4.62 -2.05 6.87
CA ILE A 189 5.97 -2.57 6.68
C ILE A 189 6.24 -3.71 7.66
N GLY A 190 6.82 -4.82 7.20
CA GLY A 190 7.00 -6.00 8.06
C GLY A 190 7.68 -7.20 7.40
N PHE A 191 7.87 -8.25 8.20
CA PHE A 191 8.50 -9.53 7.83
C PHE A 191 7.51 -10.69 8.01
N PRO A 192 6.76 -11.06 6.96
CA PRO A 192 5.78 -12.13 7.06
C PRO A 192 6.47 -13.50 7.18
N GLU A 193 6.03 -14.32 8.12
CA GLU A 193 6.55 -15.68 8.39
C GLU A 193 5.84 -16.75 7.52
N VAL A 194 4.63 -16.49 7.03
CA VAL A 194 3.81 -17.52 6.33
C VAL A 194 3.29 -17.04 4.96
N LEU A 195 3.77 -17.71 3.88
CA LEU A 195 3.16 -18.06 2.57
C LEU A 195 2.22 -17.05 1.81
N PRO A 196 1.90 -17.26 0.51
CA PRO A 196 1.61 -16.19 -0.46
C PRO A 196 0.21 -15.56 -0.37
N ASP A 197 -0.56 -15.86 0.67
CA ASP A 197 -2.00 -15.58 0.76
C ASP A 197 -2.29 -14.17 1.33
N GLY A 198 -1.28 -13.53 1.94
CA GLY A 198 -1.16 -12.06 1.91
C GLY A 198 -1.68 -11.26 3.10
N ASP A 199 -2.15 -11.88 4.18
CA ASP A 199 -2.49 -11.15 5.42
C ASP A 199 -1.33 -11.18 6.42
N PHE A 200 -0.97 -10.01 6.95
CA PHE A 200 0.05 -9.85 7.98
C PHE A 200 -0.51 -10.20 9.35
N LEU A 201 0.13 -11.13 10.05
CA LEU A 201 -0.06 -11.24 11.50
C LEU A 201 0.51 -9.99 12.18
N ASP A 202 -0.08 -9.53 13.27
CA ASP A 202 0.38 -8.31 13.96
C ASP A 202 1.85 -8.42 14.42
N GLU A 203 2.30 -9.63 14.77
CA GLU A 203 3.67 -9.95 15.18
C GLU A 203 4.71 -9.84 14.04
N GLU A 204 4.23 -9.84 12.79
CA GLU A 204 5.05 -9.71 11.58
C GLU A 204 5.22 -8.24 11.16
N LYS A 205 4.41 -7.33 11.72
CA LYS A 205 4.39 -5.92 11.36
C LYS A 205 5.41 -5.15 12.20
N LEU A 206 6.25 -4.38 11.52
CA LEU A 206 7.08 -3.37 12.18
C LEU A 206 6.26 -2.09 12.39
N GLY A 207 5.43 -1.71 11.42
CA GLY A 207 4.60 -0.52 11.53
C GLY A 207 3.45 -0.52 10.54
N GLU A 208 2.41 0.24 10.88
CA GLU A 208 1.21 0.44 10.08
C GLU A 208 0.94 1.92 9.86
N VAL A 209 0.29 2.23 8.75
CA VAL A 209 -0.18 3.58 8.43
C VAL A 209 -1.63 3.46 7.96
N PRO A 210 -2.57 4.29 8.44
CA PRO A 210 -3.97 4.26 8.00
C PRO A 210 -4.13 4.87 6.59
N PHE A 211 -3.42 4.33 5.62
CA PHE A 211 -3.19 4.91 4.30
C PHE A 211 -4.49 5.20 3.55
N TRP A 212 -5.43 4.25 3.51
CA TRP A 212 -6.69 4.45 2.80
C TRP A 212 -7.58 5.52 3.46
N THR A 213 -7.55 5.60 4.79
CA THR A 213 -8.22 6.68 5.54
C THR A 213 -7.61 8.04 5.24
N ILE A 214 -6.27 8.11 5.13
CA ILE A 214 -5.55 9.32 4.71
C ILE A 214 -5.95 9.71 3.28
N ILE A 215 -5.91 8.78 2.31
CA ILE A 215 -6.30 9.06 0.92
C ILE A 215 -7.75 9.56 0.84
N GLN A 216 -8.67 8.92 1.56
CA GLN A 216 -10.06 9.35 1.61
C GLN A 216 -10.20 10.75 2.21
N PHE A 217 -9.47 11.05 3.29
CA PHE A 217 -9.46 12.38 3.89
C PHE A 217 -8.93 13.45 2.92
N LEU A 218 -7.80 13.19 2.25
CA LEU A 218 -7.20 14.12 1.30
C LEU A 218 -8.09 14.35 0.07
N THR A 219 -8.68 13.30 -0.49
CA THR A 219 -9.62 13.43 -1.62
C THR A 219 -10.91 14.16 -1.24
N ASN A 220 -11.37 14.02 0.01
CA ASN A 220 -12.48 14.83 0.53
C ASN A 220 -12.12 16.32 0.64
N LEU A 221 -10.88 16.65 1.00
CA LEU A 221 -10.43 18.05 0.92
C LEU A 221 -10.52 18.58 -0.51
N ASP A 222 -10.07 17.80 -1.51
CA ASP A 222 -10.21 18.20 -2.92
C ASP A 222 -11.68 18.39 -3.34
N LYS A 223 -12.57 17.56 -2.80
CA LYS A 223 -14.00 17.60 -3.09
C LYS A 223 -14.72 18.79 -2.49
N TYR A 224 -14.48 19.08 -1.21
CA TYR A 224 -15.31 20.01 -0.45
C TYR A 224 -14.65 21.38 -0.21
N VAL A 225 -13.31 21.44 -0.29
CA VAL A 225 -12.55 22.69 -0.15
C VAL A 225 -12.18 23.26 -1.53
N GLY A 226 -11.96 22.40 -2.51
CA GLY A 226 -11.64 22.76 -3.91
C GLY A 226 -10.51 21.91 -4.45
N ILE A 227 -10.28 21.90 -5.78
CA ILE A 227 -9.38 20.96 -6.51
C ILE A 227 -7.90 20.91 -6.06
N TRP A 228 -7.50 21.76 -5.12
CA TRP A 228 -6.17 21.79 -4.50
C TRP A 228 -6.22 21.60 -2.97
N GLY A 229 -7.36 21.15 -2.44
CA GLY A 229 -7.63 21.00 -1.02
C GLY A 229 -6.65 20.07 -0.33
N SER A 230 -6.30 18.97 -0.99
CA SER A 230 -5.32 17.98 -0.53
C SER A 230 -3.88 18.52 -0.50
N MET A 231 -3.60 19.63 -1.19
CA MET A 231 -2.30 20.29 -1.18
C MET A 231 -2.17 21.34 -0.09
N TYR A 232 -3.21 21.67 0.68
CA TYR A 232 -3.07 22.61 1.78
C TYR A 232 -2.41 21.97 3.01
N MET A 233 -1.63 22.76 3.75
CA MET A 233 -1.04 22.35 5.01
C MET A 233 -2.15 22.08 6.04
N ILE A 234 -2.14 20.88 6.63
CA ILE A 234 -3.14 20.49 7.62
C ILE A 234 -2.63 20.87 9.00
N LYS A 235 -3.42 21.66 9.72
CA LYS A 235 -3.12 22.05 11.11
C LYS A 235 -3.75 21.07 12.09
N THR A 236 -5.00 20.67 11.82
CA THR A 236 -5.78 19.79 12.68
C THR A 236 -6.54 18.80 11.84
N PHE A 237 -6.35 17.52 12.17
CA PHE A 237 -7.05 16.40 11.56
C PHE A 237 -8.36 16.11 12.30
N PRO A 238 -9.33 15.43 11.66
CA PRO A 238 -10.49 14.89 12.36
C PRO A 238 -10.06 13.99 13.52
N LYS A 239 -10.89 13.92 14.56
CA LYS A 239 -10.59 13.13 15.77
C LYS A 239 -10.28 11.67 15.44
N GLU A 240 -11.10 11.02 14.64
CA GLU A 240 -10.91 9.60 14.27
C GLU A 240 -9.55 9.33 13.61
N LEU A 241 -9.08 10.24 12.75
CA LEU A 241 -7.79 10.11 12.09
C LEU A 241 -6.64 10.43 13.05
N SER A 242 -6.85 11.38 13.97
CA SER A 242 -5.89 11.72 15.02
C SER A 242 -5.70 10.55 16.00
N ASP A 243 -6.79 9.89 16.40
CA ASP A 243 -6.77 8.70 17.26
C ASP A 243 -6.00 7.55 16.58
N LEU A 244 -6.16 7.37 15.26
CA LEU A 244 -5.37 6.41 14.48
C LEU A 244 -3.89 6.80 14.41
N PHE A 245 -3.58 8.09 14.27
CA PHE A 245 -2.19 8.54 14.28
C PHE A 245 -1.52 8.31 15.63
N GLU A 246 -2.22 8.57 16.73
CA GLU A 246 -1.71 8.26 18.07
C GLU A 246 -1.49 6.74 18.23
N LYS A 247 -2.49 5.92 17.87
CA LYS A 247 -2.40 4.45 17.94
C LYS A 247 -1.20 3.88 17.19
N HIS A 248 -0.90 4.42 16.01
CA HIS A 248 0.14 3.90 15.12
C HIS A 248 1.43 4.76 15.14
N GLU A 249 1.57 5.64 16.14
CA GLU A 249 2.72 6.54 16.32
C GLU A 249 3.07 7.38 15.08
N ILE A 250 2.04 7.79 14.32
CA ILE A 250 2.19 8.58 13.10
C ILE A 250 2.35 10.05 13.44
N LYS A 251 3.41 10.66 12.91
CA LYS A 251 3.64 12.10 12.93
C LYS A 251 3.38 12.70 11.55
N TYR A 252 2.61 13.77 11.52
CA TYR A 252 2.47 14.60 10.32
C TYR A 252 3.62 15.60 10.27
N ASP A 253 4.34 15.65 9.15
CA ASP A 253 5.49 16.54 8.93
C ASP A 253 5.09 17.68 7.95
N PRO A 254 4.93 18.92 8.45
CA PRO A 254 4.52 20.06 7.64
C PRO A 254 5.68 20.87 7.03
N TRP A 255 6.93 20.38 7.05
CA TRP A 255 8.09 21.18 6.66
C TRP A 255 8.32 21.33 5.14
N ASN A 256 7.58 20.60 4.30
CA ASN A 256 7.77 20.59 2.84
C ASN A 256 6.83 21.56 2.09
N PHE A 257 6.51 22.69 2.72
CA PHE A 257 5.64 23.70 2.11
C PHE A 257 6.24 24.31 0.84
N GLU A 258 5.39 24.67 -0.11
CA GLU A 258 5.80 25.35 -1.34
C GLU A 258 6.19 26.80 -1.04
N ASP A 259 7.50 27.06 -1.09
CA ASP A 259 8.10 28.38 -0.95
C ASP A 259 8.80 28.85 -2.24
N TYR A 260 8.83 28.02 -3.29
CA TYR A 260 9.56 28.23 -4.55
C TYR A 260 11.05 28.59 -4.36
N GLY A 261 11.66 28.15 -3.24
CA GLY A 261 13.05 28.48 -2.90
C GLY A 261 13.27 29.92 -2.43
N CYS A 262 12.20 30.63 -2.10
CA CYS A 262 12.24 32.02 -1.66
C CYS A 262 12.51 32.17 -0.15
N GLY A 263 12.59 31.07 0.63
CA GLY A 263 12.85 31.12 2.07
C GLY A 263 11.76 31.87 2.86
N GLY A 264 10.53 31.88 2.34
CA GLY A 264 9.40 32.56 2.97
C GLY A 264 8.93 31.84 4.23
N GLU A 265 8.41 32.60 5.20
CA GLU A 265 7.75 32.01 6.36
C GLU A 265 6.43 31.31 5.98
N PRO A 266 6.06 30.20 6.64
CA PRO A 266 4.78 29.54 6.42
C PRO A 266 3.62 30.49 6.65
N LYS A 267 2.65 30.49 5.73
CA LYS A 267 1.41 31.24 5.92
C LYS A 267 0.62 30.66 7.11
N LYS A 268 0.11 31.55 7.98
CA LYS A 268 -0.69 31.18 9.16
C LYS A 268 -2.19 31.43 8.99
N LYS A 269 -2.62 31.89 7.82
CA LYS A 269 -4.04 32.15 7.53
C LYS A 269 -4.78 30.82 7.35
N LEU A 270 -5.91 30.65 8.01
CA LEU A 270 -6.77 29.47 7.84
C LEU A 270 -7.67 29.63 6.61
N VAL A 271 -7.99 28.50 5.96
CA VAL A 271 -9.04 28.45 4.94
C VAL A 271 -10.40 28.40 5.62
N GLU A 272 -11.26 29.36 5.30
CA GLU A 272 -12.64 29.39 5.80
C GLU A 272 -13.55 28.59 4.88
N ASN A 273 -13.99 27.41 5.33
CA ASN A 273 -14.89 26.53 4.57
C ASN A 273 -15.88 25.87 5.55
N GLU A 274 -17.12 25.63 5.12
CA GLU A 274 -18.15 25.03 5.98
C GLU A 274 -17.86 23.56 6.32
N TRP A 275 -17.36 22.80 5.34
CA TRP A 275 -17.03 21.39 5.52
C TRP A 275 -15.90 21.20 6.54
N THR A 276 -14.87 22.05 6.50
CA THR A 276 -13.75 21.96 7.45
C THR A 276 -14.23 22.23 8.89
N LYS A 277 -15.08 23.24 9.09
CA LYS A 277 -15.69 23.55 10.41
C LYS A 277 -16.55 22.39 10.92
N GLN A 278 -17.38 21.80 10.08
CA GLN A 278 -18.28 20.70 10.46
C GLN A 278 -17.53 19.41 10.82
N ASN A 279 -16.37 19.16 10.21
CA ASN A 279 -15.58 17.94 10.41
C ASN A 279 -14.41 18.11 11.39
N GLY A 280 -14.31 19.26 12.07
CA GLY A 280 -13.23 19.54 13.02
C GLY A 280 -11.85 19.60 12.36
N VAL A 281 -11.79 20.08 11.12
CA VAL A 281 -10.56 20.19 10.33
C VAL A 281 -10.10 21.64 10.28
N GLU A 282 -8.81 21.86 10.51
CA GLU A 282 -8.18 23.16 10.27
C GLU A 282 -7.05 23.00 9.25
N ILE A 283 -7.09 23.78 8.18
CA ILE A 283 -6.03 23.84 7.17
C ILE A 283 -5.56 25.28 6.99
N TYR A 284 -4.26 25.46 6.79
CA TYR A 284 -3.69 26.75 6.41
C TYR A 284 -3.78 26.94 4.90
N ASP A 285 -3.95 28.19 4.45
CA ASP A 285 -3.81 28.60 3.05
C ASP A 285 -2.33 28.61 2.62
N GLN A 286 -1.63 27.52 2.91
CA GLN A 286 -0.24 27.24 2.59
C GLN A 286 -0.20 25.96 1.76
N LYS A 287 0.27 26.05 0.53
CA LYS A 287 0.43 24.86 -0.31
C LYS A 287 1.64 24.05 0.15
N MET A 288 1.51 22.74 0.02
CA MET A 288 2.47 21.70 0.33
C MET A 288 2.86 21.00 -0.96
N ARG A 289 4.13 20.61 -1.10
CA ARG A 289 4.57 19.82 -2.26
C ARG A 289 3.94 18.42 -2.24
N GLU A 290 3.81 17.86 -1.03
CA GLU A 290 3.24 16.56 -0.73
C GLU A 290 2.87 16.52 0.76
N GLN A 291 1.96 15.63 1.15
CA GLN A 291 1.60 15.39 2.55
C GLN A 291 2.49 14.28 3.11
N THR A 292 3.20 14.55 4.20
CA THR A 292 4.20 13.62 4.77
C THR A 292 3.72 13.03 6.09
N PHE A 293 3.64 11.70 6.15
CA PHE A 293 3.24 10.94 7.34
C PHE A 293 4.36 9.98 7.73
N GLN A 294 4.83 10.07 8.97
CA GLN A 294 6.01 9.34 9.47
C GLN A 294 5.59 8.40 10.58
N SER A 295 5.71 7.09 10.35
CA SER A 295 5.74 6.08 11.42
C SER A 295 7.19 5.83 11.85
N PRO A 296 7.44 5.09 12.94
CA PRO A 296 8.80 4.73 13.35
C PRO A 296 9.63 4.02 12.26
N TYR A 297 8.97 3.27 11.37
CA TYR A 297 9.61 2.41 10.37
C TYR A 297 9.39 2.84 8.93
N LEU A 298 8.42 3.72 8.66
CA LEU A 298 8.03 4.08 7.31
C LEU A 298 7.56 5.53 7.24
N THR A 299 8.15 6.29 6.33
CA THR A 299 7.62 7.58 5.89
C THR A 299 6.83 7.38 4.60
N VAL A 300 5.60 7.86 4.58
CA VAL A 300 4.70 7.87 3.42
C VAL A 300 4.47 9.32 3.01
N ARG A 301 4.88 9.66 1.79
CA ARG A 301 4.60 10.97 1.18
C ARG A 301 3.56 10.79 0.09
N ILE A 302 2.57 11.67 0.08
CA ILE A 302 1.41 11.58 -0.81
C ILE A 302 1.19 12.93 -1.47
N ARG A 303 1.14 12.96 -2.80
CA ARG A 303 0.67 14.10 -3.56
C ARG A 303 -0.52 13.68 -4.40
N ILE A 304 -1.66 14.36 -4.22
CA ILE A 304 -2.89 14.09 -4.98
C ILE A 304 -3.08 15.21 -6.00
N GLU A 305 -3.35 14.80 -7.24
CA GLU A 305 -3.80 15.65 -8.33
C GLU A 305 -5.22 15.21 -8.69
N ALA A 306 -6.21 15.99 -8.27
CA ALA A 306 -7.61 15.77 -8.59
C ALA A 306 -7.93 16.27 -10.01
N PHE A 307 -8.76 15.52 -10.73
CA PHE A 307 -9.29 15.90 -12.03
C PHE A 307 -10.80 16.10 -11.89
N ASN A 308 -11.29 17.30 -12.26
CA ASN A 308 -12.71 17.51 -12.43
C ASN A 308 -13.10 17.03 -13.83
N LEU A 309 -14.13 16.18 -13.89
CA LEU A 309 -15.01 16.08 -15.06
C LEU A 309 -16.19 17.03 -14.87
#